data_AF-A0A7Y4ZTH4-F1
#
_entry.id   AF-A0A7Y4ZTH4-F1
#
_cell.length_a   1.000
_cell.length_b   1.000
_cell.length_c   1.000
_cell.angle_alpha   90.00
_cell.angle_beta   90.00
_cell.angle_gamma   90.00
#
_symmetry.space_group_name_H-M   'P 1'
#
loop_
_entity.id
_entity.type
_entity.pdbx_description
1 polymer ?
#
loop_
_entity_poly.entity_id
_entity_poly.type
_entity_poly.pdbx_seq_one_letter_code
_entity_poly.pdbx_strand_id
1 'polypeptide(L)' 'MADQDFENLVKRARHAPFTAEQREAQRRSFAFGNASLDNPDVTCALVDQAAEALEKGR' A
#
# COMPACT_ATOMS: atom_id res chain seq x y z
N MET A 1 -2.58 -31.02 -7.16
CA MET A 1 -2.40 -30.18 -8.37
C MET A 1 -2.79 -28.73 -8.09
N ALA A 2 -4.00 -28.46 -7.54
CA ALA A 2 -4.42 -27.11 -7.16
C ALA A 2 -3.43 -26.37 -6.23
N ASP A 3 -2.87 -27.04 -5.23
CA ASP A 3 -1.89 -26.42 -4.32
C ASP A 3 -0.58 -26.03 -5.02
N GLN A 4 -0.14 -26.80 -6.02
CA GLN A 4 1.08 -26.50 -6.76
C GLN A 4 0.89 -25.27 -7.66
N ASP A 5 -0.28 -25.11 -8.26
CA ASP A 5 -0.62 -23.95 -9.08
C ASP A 5 -0.74 -22.69 -8.22
N PHE A 6 -1.35 -22.80 -7.04
CA PHE A 6 -1.41 -21.70 -6.07
C PHE A 6 -0.01 -21.25 -5.64
N GLU A 7 0.86 -22.18 -5.22
CA GLU A 7 2.23 -21.87 -4.83
C GLU A 7 3.03 -21.21 -5.96
N ASN A 8 2.82 -21.67 -7.20
CA ASN A 8 3.46 -21.09 -8.37
C ASN A 8 2.98 -19.65 -8.63
N LEU A 9 1.69 -19.36 -8.46
CA LEU A 9 1.14 -18.01 -8.58
C LEU A 9 1.68 -17.08 -7.47
N VAL A 10 1.74 -17.55 -6.23
CA VAL A 10 2.31 -16.77 -5.10
C VAL A 10 3.78 -16.45 -5.36
N LYS A 11 4.58 -17.42 -5.81
CA LYS A 11 6.00 -17.18 -6.15
C LYS A 11 6.16 -16.12 -7.23
N ARG A 12 5.33 -16.15 -8.28
CA ARG A 12 5.36 -15.14 -9.34
C ARG A 12 4.94 -13.77 -8.85
N ALA A 13 3.88 -13.68 -8.03
CA ALA A 13 3.38 -12.43 -7.49
C ALA A 13 4.41 -11.72 -6.60
N ARG A 14 5.21 -12.46 -5.81
CA ARG A 14 6.29 -11.90 -4.97
C ARG A 14 7.34 -11.12 -5.75
N HIS A 15 7.55 -11.46 -7.02
CA HIS A 15 8.56 -10.83 -7.88
C HIS A 15 7.95 -9.90 -8.93
N ALA A 16 6.63 -9.73 -8.94
CA ALA A 16 5.98 -8.83 -9.87
C ALA A 16 6.40 -7.38 -9.57
N PRO A 17 6.92 -6.63 -10.57
CA PRO A 17 7.32 -5.26 -10.35
C PRO A 17 6.08 -4.38 -10.15
N PHE A 18 6.13 -3.55 -9.11
CA PHE A 18 5.18 -2.45 -8.92
C PHE A 18 5.69 -1.20 -9.62
N THR A 19 4.82 -0.51 -10.34
CA THR A 19 5.11 0.85 -10.82
C THR A 19 5.26 1.80 -9.63
N ALA A 20 5.88 2.97 -9.84
CA ALA A 20 6.00 3.98 -8.79
C ALA A 20 4.63 4.41 -8.23
N GLU A 21 3.65 4.61 -9.11
CA GLU A 21 2.27 4.95 -8.75
C GLU A 21 1.60 3.85 -7.92
N GLN A 22 1.73 2.58 -8.32
CA GLN A 22 1.14 1.48 -7.56
C GLN A 22 1.80 1.32 -6.18
N ARG A 23 3.12 1.52 -6.10
CA ARG A 23 3.84 1.50 -4.82
C ARG A 23 3.37 2.62 -3.91
N GLU A 24 3.14 3.80 -4.46
CA GLU A 24 2.65 4.95 -3.69
C GLU A 24 1.21 4.73 -3.21
N ALA A 25 0.32 4.25 -4.08
CA ALA A 25 -1.04 3.89 -3.71
C ALA A 25 -1.07 2.83 -2.60
N GLN A 26 -0.21 1.81 -2.69
CA GLN A 26 -0.05 0.81 -1.63
C GLN A 26 0.45 1.45 -0.33
N ARG A 27 1.49 2.29 -0.39
CA ARG A 27 2.05 2.98 0.78
C ARG A 27 1.00 3.80 1.52
N ARG A 28 0.19 4.57 0.79
CA ARG A 28 -0.91 5.38 1.35
C ARG A 28 -2.00 4.50 1.97
N SER A 29 -2.35 3.40 1.31
CA SER A 29 -3.32 2.44 1.83
C SER A 29 -2.87 1.81 3.15
N PHE A 30 -1.58 1.45 3.26
CA PHE A 30 -1.00 0.97 4.51
C PHE A 30 -0.98 2.04 5.60
N ALA A 31 -0.62 3.28 5.27
CA ALA A 31 -0.62 4.38 6.23
C ALA A 31 -2.03 4.64 6.79
N PHE A 32 -3.05 4.65 5.92
CA PHE A 32 -4.44 4.74 6.35
C PHE A 32 -4.86 3.55 7.22
N GLY A 33 -4.58 2.33 6.78
CA GLY A 33 -4.94 1.12 7.54
C GLY A 33 -4.33 1.14 8.93
N ASN A 34 -3.05 1.47 9.06
CA ASN A 34 -2.39 1.56 10.36
C ASN A 34 -2.95 2.68 11.22
N ALA A 35 -3.11 3.89 10.67
CA ALA A 35 -3.54 5.05 11.44
C ALA A 35 -5.02 5.00 11.85
N SER A 36 -5.89 4.45 11.01
CA SER A 36 -7.33 4.32 11.30
C SER A 36 -7.64 3.25 12.35
N LEU A 37 -6.76 2.27 12.55
CA LEU A 37 -6.87 1.31 13.65
C LEU A 37 -6.73 1.99 15.01
N ASP A 38 -5.82 2.95 15.13
CA ASP A 38 -5.55 3.67 16.36
C ASP A 38 -6.47 4.89 16.54
N ASN A 39 -6.84 5.55 15.44
CA ASN A 39 -7.69 6.74 15.45
C ASN A 39 -8.72 6.71 14.30
N PRO A 40 -10.01 6.45 14.61
CA PRO A 40 -11.06 6.36 13.59
C PRO A 40 -11.36 7.68 12.86
N ASP A 41 -10.90 8.83 13.39
CA ASP A 41 -11.06 10.12 12.72
C ASP A 41 -10.06 10.31 11.56
N VAL A 42 -9.05 9.44 11.45
CA VAL A 42 -8.13 9.45 10.32
C VAL A 42 -8.86 8.99 9.07
N THR A 43 -8.81 9.79 8.01
CA THR A 43 -9.41 9.50 6.72
C THR A 43 -8.36 9.32 5.63
N CYS A 44 -8.72 8.66 4.52
CA CYS A 44 -7.83 8.56 3.34
C CYS A 44 -7.38 9.94 2.85
N ALA A 45 -8.28 10.93 2.81
CA ALA A 45 -7.96 12.28 2.38
C ALA A 45 -6.91 12.95 3.27
N LEU A 46 -6.94 12.70 4.59
CA LEU A 46 -5.92 13.20 5.52
C LEU A 46 -4.54 12.56 5.23
N VAL A 47 -4.53 11.26 4.94
CA VAL A 47 -3.31 10.52 4.57
C VAL A 47 -2.73 11.01 3.24
N ASP A 48 -3.59 11.31 2.26
CA ASP A 48 -3.18 11.90 0.98
C ASP A 48 -2.50 13.27 1.19
N GLN A 49 -3.12 14.16 1.99
CA GLN A 49 -2.54 15.46 2.33
C GLN A 49 -1.18 15.32 3.03
N ALA A 50 -1.07 14.38 3.98
CA ALA A 50 0.19 14.12 4.68
C ALA A 50 1.27 13.57 3.72
N ALA A 51 0.90 12.68 2.78
CA ALA A 51 1.81 12.17 1.77
C ALA A 51 2.37 13.30 0.89
N GLU A 52 1.51 14.20 0.42
CA GLU A 52 1.91 15.37 -0.37
C GLU A 52 2.79 16.35 0.42
N ALA A 53 2.50 16.58 1.70
CA ALA A 53 3.30 17.45 2.56
C ALA A 53 4.73 16.89 2.76
N LEU A 54 4.87 15.57 2.92
CA LEU A 54 6.16 14.90 3.05
C LEU A 54 6.98 14.92 1.77
N GLU A 55 6.34 14.86 0.59
CA GLU A 55 7.04 15.02 -0.68
C GLU A 55 7.60 16.43 -0.87
N LYS A 56 6.86 17.46 -0.45
CA LYS A 56 7.31 18.87 -0.54
C LYS A 56 8.41 19.24 0.45
N GLY A 57 8.53 18.50 1.55
CA GLY A 57 9.56 18.71 2.57
C GLY A 57 10.90 18.02 2.29
N ARG A 58 11.03 17.34 1.15
CA ARG A 58 12.23 16.61 0.73
C ARG A 58 13.05 17.41 -0.28
#